data_AF-A0A382PV36-F1
#
_entry.id   AF-A0A382PV36-F1
#
_cell.length_a   1.000
_cell.length_b   1.000
_cell.length_c   1.000
_cell.angle_alpha   90.00
_cell.angle_beta   90.00
_cell.angle_gamma   90.00
#
_symmetry.space_group_name_H-M   'P 1'
#
loop_
_entity.id
_entity.type
_entity.pdbx_description
1 polymer ?
#
loop_
_entity_poly.entity_id
_entity_poly.type
_entity_poly.pdbx_seq_one_letter_code
_entity_poly.pdbx_strand_id
1 'polypeptide(L)'
;MFQFIKINIFIAIIFVVTLSVGFLTFLTFIGKSFIELSETNLQYLLIANIVLLIVFFYIIFREIKNSLKNDMDVKGSVANRKYITFFSLFTLIPSVLIAIFSLFLFSFALEKYLDNKITTVVNNSYELAKNYVDEKRN
;
A
#
# COMPACT_ATOMS: atom_id res chain seq x y z
N MET A 1 -3.63 16.57 -26.63
CA MET A 1 -3.26 15.34 -25.87
C MET A 1 -1.76 15.16 -25.69
N PHE A 2 -0.94 15.17 -26.75
CA PHE A 2 0.53 14.97 -26.64
C PHE A 2 1.26 15.96 -25.71
N GLN A 3 0.90 17.25 -25.74
CA GLN A 3 1.50 18.27 -24.89
C GLN A 3 1.20 18.07 -23.40
N PHE A 4 -0.01 17.60 -23.07
CA PHE A 4 -0.41 17.25 -21.71
C PHE A 4 0.36 16.04 -21.18
N ILE A 5 0.53 15.00 -22.01
CA ILE A 5 1.35 13.83 -21.67
C ILE A 5 2.80 14.24 -21.41
N LYS A 6 3.36 15.10 -22.26
CA LYS A 6 4.75 15.56 -22.13
C LYS A 6 5.00 16.38 -20.85
N ILE A 7 4.00 17.14 -20.40
CA ILE A 7 4.04 17.91 -19.15
C ILE A 7 3.97 16.98 -17.92
N ASN A 8 3.13 15.95 -17.98
CA ASN A 8 2.87 15.06 -16.84
C ASN A 8 3.73 13.78 -16.81
N ILE A 9 4.60 13.57 -17.79
CA ILE A 9 5.41 12.34 -17.91
C ILE A 9 6.31 12.10 -16.70
N PHE A 10 6.81 13.17 -16.07
CA PHE A 10 7.63 13.07 -14.87
C PHE A 10 6.87 12.43 -13.71
N ILE A 11 5.59 12.79 -13.53
CA ILE A 11 4.72 12.24 -12.49
C ILE A 11 4.42 10.75 -12.79
N ALA A 12 4.21 10.40 -14.05
CA ALA A 12 4.00 9.01 -14.45
C ALA A 12 5.24 8.15 -14.19
N ILE A 13 6.44 8.65 -14.50
CA ILE A 13 7.70 7.95 -14.25
C ILE A 13 7.89 7.71 -12.76
N ILE A 14 7.75 8.75 -11.91
CA ILE A 14 7.96 8.59 -10.47
C ILE A 14 6.89 7.67 -9.84
N PHE A 15 5.66 7.68 -10.36
CA PHE A 15 4.62 6.73 -9.96
C PHE A 15 5.03 5.30 -10.26
N VAL A 16 5.48 5.01 -11.49
CA VAL A 16 5.92 3.66 -11.89
C VAL A 16 7.11 3.20 -11.06
N VAL A 17 8.07 4.08 -10.79
CA VAL A 17 9.23 3.78 -9.92
C VAL A 17 8.77 3.45 -8.51
N THR A 18 7.92 4.30 -7.91
CA THR A 18 7.41 4.10 -6.55
C THR A 18 6.63 2.80 -6.45
N LEU A 19 5.76 2.52 -7.42
CA LEU A 19 4.99 1.29 -7.49
C LEU A 19 5.88 0.06 -7.63
N SER A 20 6.91 0.14 -8.49
CA SER A 20 7.86 -0.95 -8.72
C SER A 20 8.69 -1.26 -7.48
N VAL A 21 9.13 -0.24 -6.74
CA VAL A 21 9.85 -0.41 -5.46
C VAL A 21 8.94 -1.00 -4.39
N GLY A 22 7.67 -0.60 -4.33
CA GLY A 22 6.68 -1.21 -3.46
C GLY A 22 6.48 -2.69 -3.76
N PHE A 23 6.35 -3.04 -5.04
CA PHE A 23 6.24 -4.43 -5.48
C PHE A 23 7.50 -5.24 -5.18
N LEU A 24 8.68 -4.67 -5.40
CA LEU A 24 9.96 -5.28 -5.04
C LEU A 24 10.06 -5.55 -3.53
N THR A 25 9.56 -4.63 -2.72
CA THR A 25 9.53 -4.78 -1.25
C THR A 25 8.61 -5.90 -0.83
N PHE A 26 7.42 -5.99 -1.43
CA PHE A 26 6.50 -7.11 -1.23
C PHE A 26 7.15 -8.45 -1.63
N LEU A 27 7.76 -8.52 -2.82
CA LEU A 27 8.48 -9.72 -3.26
C LEU A 27 9.62 -10.11 -2.31
N THR A 28 10.34 -9.12 -1.77
CA THR A 28 11.43 -9.36 -0.81
C THR A 28 10.86 -9.92 0.49
N PHE A 29 9.75 -9.36 0.98
CA PHE A 29 9.08 -9.83 2.19
C PHE A 29 8.63 -11.30 2.12
N ILE A 30 8.17 -11.75 0.95
CA ILE A 30 7.78 -13.16 0.73
C ILE A 30 8.95 -14.06 0.27
N GLY A 31 10.18 -13.54 0.26
CA GLY A 31 11.38 -14.29 -0.13
C GLY A 31 11.43 -14.68 -1.62
N LYS A 32 10.81 -13.88 -2.50
CA LYS A 32 10.72 -14.12 -3.95
C LYS A 32 11.43 -13.06 -4.80
N SER A 33 12.16 -12.13 -4.19
CA SER A 33 12.92 -11.11 -4.93
C SER A 33 14.39 -11.52 -5.12
N PHE A 34 15.10 -10.73 -5.92
CA PHE A 34 16.56 -10.83 -6.08
C PHE A 34 17.34 -10.26 -4.88
N ILE A 35 16.67 -9.58 -3.96
CA ILE A 35 17.25 -9.04 -2.72
C ILE A 35 16.99 -10.07 -1.62
N GLU A 36 18.04 -10.49 -0.92
CA GLU A 36 17.90 -11.44 0.18
C GLU A 36 17.06 -10.83 1.32
N LEU A 37 16.17 -11.65 1.87
CA LEU A 37 15.40 -11.30 3.04
C LEU A 37 16.32 -11.26 4.27
N SER A 38 16.69 -10.04 4.67
CA SER A 38 17.35 -9.75 5.94
C SER A 38 16.63 -8.59 6.63
N GLU A 39 16.73 -8.51 7.95
CA GLU A 39 16.14 -7.43 8.73
C GLU A 39 16.59 -6.06 8.20
N THR A 40 17.89 -5.94 7.93
CA THR A 40 18.51 -4.73 7.39
C THR A 40 17.98 -4.36 6.01
N ASN A 41 17.93 -5.31 5.07
CA ASN A 41 17.46 -5.06 3.70
C ASN A 41 15.97 -4.67 3.69
N LEU A 42 15.16 -5.38 4.46
CA LEU A 42 13.72 -5.11 4.56
C LEU A 42 13.49 -3.73 5.19
N GLN A 43 14.24 -3.38 6.25
CA GLN A 43 14.14 -2.07 6.88
C GLN A 43 14.50 -0.94 5.91
N TYR A 44 15.59 -1.06 5.16
CA TYR A 44 15.97 -0.07 4.14
C TYR A 44 14.91 0.06 3.04
N LEU A 45 14.37 -1.06 2.54
CA LEU A 45 13.29 -1.05 1.55
C LEU A 45 12.04 -0.34 2.08
N LEU A 46 11.63 -0.62 3.32
CA LEU A 46 10.47 0.02 3.95
C LEU A 46 10.68 1.54 4.14
N ILE A 47 11.85 1.95 4.62
CA ILE A 47 12.20 3.37 4.75
C ILE A 47 12.19 4.05 3.37
N ALA A 48 12.79 3.41 2.36
CA ALA A 48 12.81 3.91 0.99
C ALA A 48 11.38 4.08 0.44
N ASN A 49 10.47 3.15 0.71
CA ASN A 49 9.06 3.28 0.34
C ASN A 49 8.42 4.51 0.99
N ILE A 50 8.58 4.68 2.31
CA ILE A 50 7.99 5.82 3.02
C ILE A 50 8.51 7.15 2.45
N VAL A 51 9.83 7.26 2.25
CA VAL A 51 10.45 8.46 1.68
C VAL A 51 9.94 8.72 0.26
N LEU A 52 9.92 7.70 -0.61
CA LEU A 52 9.39 7.81 -1.97
C LEU A 52 7.93 8.27 -1.98
N LEU A 53 7.11 7.74 -1.07
CA LEU A 53 5.69 8.07 -0.97
C LEU A 53 5.48 9.53 -0.52
N ILE A 54 6.27 10.01 0.44
CA ILE A 54 6.27 11.43 0.86
C ILE A 54 6.66 12.34 -0.31
N VAL A 55 7.75 12.00 -1.03
CA VAL A 55 8.20 12.77 -2.20
C VAL A 55 7.14 12.77 -3.30
N PHE A 56 6.52 11.62 -3.54
CA PHE A 56 5.47 11.46 -4.54
C PHE A 56 4.25 12.33 -4.21
N PHE A 57 3.76 12.30 -2.97
CA PHE A 57 2.68 13.18 -2.55
C PHE A 57 3.06 14.65 -2.62
N TYR A 58 4.27 15.03 -2.19
CA TYR A 58 4.74 16.41 -2.29
C TYR A 58 4.68 16.93 -3.73
N ILE A 59 5.15 16.13 -4.70
CA ILE A 59 5.11 16.48 -6.12
C ILE A 59 3.67 16.64 -6.62
N ILE A 60 2.78 15.69 -6.28
CA ILE A 60 1.36 15.78 -6.64
C ILE A 60 0.73 17.05 -6.08
N PHE A 61 0.93 17.35 -4.79
CA PHE A 61 0.38 18.57 -4.18
C PHE A 61 0.92 19.84 -4.84
N ARG A 62 2.21 19.87 -5.17
CA ARG A 62 2.83 21.01 -5.85
C ARG A 62 2.22 21.20 -7.24
N GLU A 63 2.05 20.13 -8.00
CA GLU A 63 1.50 20.19 -9.35
C GLU A 63 0.05 20.66 -9.33
N ILE A 64 -0.79 20.05 -8.48
CA ILE A 64 -2.20 20.46 -8.31
C ILE A 64 -2.28 21.95 -7.95
N LYS A 65 -1.45 22.43 -7.01
CA LYS A 65 -1.43 23.85 -6.61
C LYS A 65 -1.03 24.78 -7.76
N ASN A 66 -0.06 24.37 -8.58
CA ASN A 66 0.40 25.14 -9.74
C ASN A 66 -0.66 25.18 -10.84
N SER A 67 -1.27 24.02 -11.16
CA SER A 67 -2.36 23.94 -12.15
C SER A 67 -3.57 24.78 -11.72
N LEU A 68 -3.96 24.72 -10.45
CA LEU A 68 -5.06 25.53 -9.92
C LEU A 68 -4.78 27.04 -9.95
N LYS A 69 -3.52 27.48 -9.87
CA LYS A 69 -3.16 28.90 -9.94
C LYS A 69 -3.17 29.45 -11.36
N ASN A 70 -2.72 28.68 -12.35
CA ASN A 70 -2.56 29.14 -13.72
C ASN A 70 -3.90 29.32 -14.46
N ASP A 71 -4.95 28.58 -14.06
CA ASP A 71 -6.28 28.63 -14.69
C ASP A 71 -7.24 29.67 -14.06
N MET A 72 -6.79 30.53 -13.14
CA MET A 72 -7.66 31.52 -12.48
C MET A 72 -8.02 32.75 -13.33
N ASP A 73 -7.35 32.99 -14.46
CA ASP A 73 -7.49 34.24 -15.22
C ASP A 73 -8.47 34.19 -16.41
N VAL A 74 -9.20 33.08 -16.60
CA VAL A 74 -10.08 32.89 -17.76
C VAL A 74 -11.53 32.67 -17.30
N LYS A 75 -12.46 33.52 -17.78
CA LYS A 75 -13.88 33.57 -17.38
C LYS A 75 -14.67 32.23 -17.50
N GLY A 76 -14.12 31.20 -18.15
CA GLY A 76 -14.67 29.83 -18.21
C GLY A 76 -14.22 28.86 -17.10
N SER A 77 -13.30 29.28 -16.23
CA SER A 77 -12.62 28.44 -15.22
C SER A 77 -13.54 27.92 -14.10
N VAL A 78 -14.58 28.68 -13.73
CA VAL A 78 -15.47 28.33 -12.61
C VAL A 78 -16.28 27.04 -12.87
N ALA A 79 -16.76 26.86 -14.10
CA ALA A 79 -17.50 25.65 -14.49
C ALA A 79 -16.58 24.41 -14.48
N ASN A 80 -15.35 24.56 -14.99
CA ASN A 80 -14.37 23.48 -15.03
C ASN A 80 -13.96 23.05 -13.61
N ARG A 81 -13.78 24.02 -12.69
CA ARG A 81 -13.50 23.75 -11.28
C ARG A 81 -14.64 23.01 -10.58
N LYS A 82 -15.90 23.40 -10.83
CA LYS A 82 -17.06 22.72 -10.26
C LYS A 82 -17.11 21.26 -10.71
N TYR A 83 -16.87 20.99 -11.99
CA TYR A 83 -16.80 19.64 -12.55
C TYR A 83 -15.67 18.80 -11.93
N ILE A 84 -14.45 19.34 -11.83
CA ILE A 84 -13.31 18.63 -11.22
C ILE A 84 -13.58 18.29 -9.76
N THR A 85 -14.20 19.18 -8.98
CA THR A 85 -14.59 18.91 -7.59
C THR A 85 -15.61 17.78 -7.50
N PHE A 86 -16.69 17.81 -8.31
CA PHE A 86 -17.68 16.74 -8.32
C PHE A 86 -17.09 15.40 -8.77
N PHE A 87 -16.24 15.41 -9.80
CA PHE A 87 -15.54 14.22 -10.26
C PHE A 87 -14.64 13.65 -9.15
N SER A 88 -13.88 14.49 -8.47
CA SER A 88 -12.99 14.05 -7.37
C SER A 88 -13.78 13.45 -6.21
N LEU A 89 -14.88 14.09 -5.79
CA LEU A 89 -15.78 13.57 -4.76
C LEU A 89 -16.41 12.24 -5.16
N PHE A 90 -16.83 12.12 -6.43
CA PHE A 90 -17.41 10.89 -6.95
C PHE A 90 -16.39 9.75 -7.00
N THR A 91 -15.14 10.03 -7.38
CA THR A 91 -14.06 9.02 -7.45
C THR A 91 -13.60 8.58 -6.04
N LEU A 92 -13.80 9.43 -5.03
CA LEU A 92 -13.43 9.15 -3.65
C LEU A 92 -14.29 8.05 -3.03
N ILE A 93 -15.59 8.01 -3.34
CA ILE A 93 -16.54 7.02 -2.80
C ILE A 93 -16.10 5.57 -3.08
N PRO A 94 -15.90 5.13 -4.35
CA PRO A 94 -15.46 3.76 -4.62
C PRO A 94 -14.06 3.48 -4.07
N SER A 95 -13.17 4.49 -4.02
CA SER A 95 -11.82 4.34 -3.47
C SER A 95 -11.83 4.08 -1.96
N VAL A 96 -12.65 4.81 -1.20
CA VAL A 96 -12.85 4.59 0.24
C VAL A 96 -13.51 3.25 0.50
N LEU A 97 -14.50 2.87 -0.32
CA LEU A 97 -15.15 1.58 -0.22
C LEU A 97 -14.14 0.43 -0.38
N ILE A 98 -13.26 0.51 -1.40
CA ILE A 98 -12.18 -0.45 -1.61
C ILE A 98 -11.25 -0.50 -0.40
N ALA A 99 -10.86 0.65 0.17
CA ALA A 99 -9.99 0.69 1.34
C ALA A 99 -10.62 0.00 2.56
N ILE A 100 -11.91 0.26 2.83
CA ILE A 100 -12.66 -0.38 3.93
C ILE A 100 -12.74 -1.89 3.72
N PHE A 101 -13.14 -2.34 2.52
CA PHE A 101 -13.20 -3.77 2.22
C PHE A 101 -11.83 -4.44 2.28
N SER A 102 -10.76 -3.77 1.83
CA SER A 102 -9.41 -4.29 1.90
C SER A 102 -8.98 -4.50 3.35
N LEU A 103 -9.23 -3.54 4.24
CA LEU A 103 -8.95 -3.68 5.67
C LEU A 103 -9.76 -4.81 6.30
N PHE A 104 -11.05 -4.89 5.98
CA PHE A 104 -11.92 -5.95 6.48
C PHE A 104 -11.45 -7.35 6.03
N LEU A 105 -11.22 -7.53 4.72
CA LEU A 105 -10.75 -8.79 4.15
C LEU A 105 -9.38 -9.18 4.70
N PHE A 106 -8.47 -8.22 4.85
CA PHE A 106 -7.15 -8.45 5.43
C PHE A 106 -7.26 -8.94 6.88
N SER A 107 -8.06 -8.26 7.71
CA SER A 107 -8.27 -8.65 9.11
C SER A 107 -8.87 -10.06 9.21
N PHE A 108 -9.94 -10.33 8.46
CA PHE A 108 -10.62 -11.63 8.49
C PHE A 108 -9.71 -12.76 8.01
N ALA A 109 -8.99 -12.55 6.91
CA ALA A 109 -8.07 -13.54 6.37
C ALA A 109 -6.91 -13.82 7.33
N LEU A 110 -6.37 -12.77 7.96
CA LEU A 110 -5.28 -12.87 8.91
C LEU A 110 -5.71 -13.60 10.18
N GLU A 111 -6.88 -13.26 10.74
CA GLU A 111 -7.46 -13.95 11.89
C GLU A 111 -7.61 -15.45 11.62
N LYS A 112 -8.27 -15.82 10.51
CA LYS A 112 -8.46 -17.23 10.15
C LYS A 112 -7.16 -17.97 9.86
N TYR A 113 -6.18 -17.29 9.27
CA TYR A 113 -4.86 -17.87 9.02
C TYR A 113 -4.11 -18.15 10.31
N LEU A 114 -4.17 -17.23 11.29
CA LEU A 114 -3.49 -17.37 12.57
C LEU A 114 -4.19 -18.35 13.51
N ASP A 115 -5.52 -18.37 13.55
CA ASP A 115 -6.31 -19.24 14.43
C ASP A 115 -5.97 -20.73 14.25
N ASN A 116 -5.90 -21.17 12.99
CA ASN A 116 -5.48 -22.53 12.63
C ASN A 116 -4.05 -22.85 13.13
N LYS A 117 -3.11 -21.91 12.97
CA LYS A 117 -1.73 -22.10 13.41
C LYS A 117 -1.63 -22.17 14.92
N ILE A 118 -2.30 -21.26 15.63
CA ILE A 118 -2.28 -21.19 17.10
C ILE A 118 -2.89 -22.46 17.68
N THR A 119 -4.08 -22.85 17.21
CA THR A 119 -4.78 -24.07 17.68
C THR A 119 -3.92 -25.31 17.48
N THR A 120 -3.25 -25.44 16.33
CA THR A 120 -2.34 -26.56 16.05
C THR A 120 -1.16 -26.60 17.02
N VAL A 121 -0.52 -25.45 17.26
CA VAL A 121 0.63 -25.36 18.19
C VAL A 121 0.20 -25.69 19.62
N VAL A 122 -0.95 -25.19 20.07
CA VAL A 122 -1.49 -25.46 21.41
C VAL A 122 -1.80 -26.95 21.59
N ASN A 123 -2.49 -27.57 20.64
CA ASN A 123 -2.84 -28.99 20.72
C ASN A 123 -1.59 -29.88 20.72
N ASN A 124 -0.62 -29.60 19.83
CA ASN A 124 0.64 -30.35 19.80
C ASN A 124 1.43 -30.19 21.11
N SER A 125 1.44 -29.00 21.71
CA SER A 125 2.10 -28.76 22.99
C SER A 125 1.43 -29.50 24.14
N TYR A 126 0.09 -29.53 24.15
CA TYR A 126 -0.70 -30.29 25.12
C TYR A 126 -0.44 -31.80 25.00
N GLU A 127 -0.43 -32.33 23.77
CA GLU A 127 -0.14 -33.73 23.51
C GLU A 127 1.28 -34.12 23.93
N LEU A 128 2.28 -33.27 23.63
CA LEU A 128 3.66 -33.47 24.06
C LEU A 128 3.80 -33.52 25.58
N ALA A 129 3.16 -32.58 26.30
CA ALA A 129 3.19 -32.53 27.75
C ALA A 129 2.54 -33.76 28.38
N LYS A 130 1.41 -34.21 27.81
CA LYS A 130 0.74 -35.44 28.24
C LYS A 130 1.64 -36.67 28.06
N ASN A 131 2.23 -36.83 26.87
CA ASN A 131 3.14 -37.94 26.59
C ASN A 131 4.34 -37.95 27.53
N TYR A 132 4.91 -36.79 27.86
CA TYR A 132 6.01 -36.69 28.82
C TYR A 132 5.62 -37.15 30.24
N VAL A 133 4.43 -36.79 30.71
CA VAL A 133 3.93 -37.24 32.03
C VAL A 133 3.68 -38.75 32.04
N ASP A 134 3.10 -39.28 30.96
CA ASP A 134 2.82 -40.70 30.81
C ASP A 134 4.12 -41.54 30.73
N GLU A 135 5.14 -41.06 30.00
CA GLU A 135 6.49 -41.65 29.97
C GLU A 135 7.19 -41.65 31.33
N LYS A 136 6.97 -40.64 32.17
CA LYS A 136 7.60 -40.57 33.50
C LYS A 136 6.85 -41.35 34.58
N ARG A 137 5.59 -41.73 34.35
CA ARG A 137 4.79 -42.56 35.29
C ARG A 137 5.00 -44.07 35.09
N ASN A 138 5.42 -44.49 33.89
CA ASN A 138 5.81 -45.87 33.59
C ASN A 138 7.31 -46.09 33.78
#